data_AF-A0A0D6L6K0-F1
#
_entry.id   AF-A0A0D6L6K0-F1
#
_cell.length_a   1.000
_cell.length_b   1.000
_cell.length_c   1.000
_cell.angle_alpha   90.00
_cell.angle_beta   90.00
_cell.angle_gamma   90.00
#
_symmetry.space_group_name_H-M   'P 1'
#
loop_
_entity.id
_entity.type
_entity.pdbx_description
1 polymer ?
#
loop_
_entity_poly.entity_id
_entity_poly.type
_entity_poly.pdbx_seq_one_letter_code
_entity_poly.pdbx_strand_id
1 'polypeptide(L)'
;MKKSAAEAKCEQLTKLRVKRNGRYSRAVGTFSRALDTSSSTKLPSLHMTAAAASRDVTLLHAMALLHQAGYDIGQAVKYLVPPPNKNYYPLEADKATGHNTVSLGGPILCRDQIEEWSAAEANLFEDALEKYGKDFSDVRVDFLPWKSPRDIVEYYYMWKTTNRYVEQKKKKNAEHESKLKQVYIPNHSKASGPSVKGTEPCEGCKAAESSAWHAWGPTNLQLRLCQDCWAYWKKYGGLKERHQHGQF
;
A
#
# COMPACT_ATOMS: atom_id res chain seq x y z
N MET A 1 30.16 24.35 12.79
CA MET A 1 30.06 25.29 11.65
C MET A 1 28.76 26.06 11.78
N LYS A 2 28.81 27.38 12.06
CA LYS A 2 27.60 28.23 12.15
C LYS A 2 27.39 28.87 10.78
N LYS A 3 26.24 28.63 10.14
CA LYS A 3 25.84 29.35 8.90
C LYS A 3 25.77 30.85 9.19
N SER A 4 26.24 31.67 8.25
CA SER A 4 26.14 33.13 8.31
C SER A 4 24.68 33.59 8.30
N ALA A 5 24.38 34.71 8.95
CA ALA A 5 23.04 35.30 8.94
C ALA A 5 22.55 35.63 7.51
N ALA A 6 23.48 35.94 6.60
CA ALA A 6 23.18 36.15 5.18
C ALA A 6 22.79 34.84 4.47
N GLU A 7 23.48 33.74 4.77
CA GLU A 7 23.17 32.42 4.22
C GLU A 7 21.80 31.93 4.71
N ALA A 8 21.49 32.12 5.99
CA ALA A 8 20.20 31.76 6.56
C ALA A 8 19.05 32.57 5.94
N LYS A 9 19.24 33.88 5.73
CA LYS A 9 18.26 34.75 5.06
C LYS A 9 18.06 34.35 3.60
N CYS A 10 19.13 34.02 2.88
CA CYS A 10 19.08 33.53 1.50
C CYS A 10 18.31 32.20 1.42
N GLU A 11 18.62 31.24 2.30
CA GLU A 11 17.93 29.96 2.38
C GLU A 11 16.43 30.13 2.66
N GLN A 12 16.07 31.04 3.56
CA GLN A 12 14.67 31.32 3.89
C GLN A 12 13.92 31.98 2.72
N LEU A 13 14.58 32.89 1.98
CA LEU A 13 14.03 33.47 0.76
C LEU A 13 13.82 32.41 -0.33
N THR A 14 14.76 31.49 -0.52
CA THR A 14 14.61 30.37 -1.46
C THR A 14 13.45 29.46 -1.07
N LYS A 15 13.31 29.11 0.22
CA LYS A 15 12.15 28.34 0.71
C LYS A 15 10.82 29.06 0.46
N LEU A 16 10.76 30.38 0.67
CA LEU A 16 9.58 31.18 0.39
C LEU A 16 9.26 31.25 -1.11
N ARG A 17 10.28 31.31 -1.98
CA ARG A 17 10.14 31.29 -3.43
C ARG A 17 9.57 29.94 -3.91
N VAL A 18 10.13 28.83 -3.45
CA VAL A 18 9.63 27.47 -3.77
C VAL A 18 8.18 27.30 -3.33
N LYS A 19 7.84 27.69 -2.09
CA LYS A 19 6.45 27.62 -1.59
C LYS A 19 5.48 28.47 -2.42
N ARG A 20 5.90 29.67 -2.86
CA ARG A 20 5.08 30.52 -3.72
C ARG A 20 4.88 29.88 -5.10
N ASN A 21 5.95 29.42 -5.75
CA ASN A 21 5.85 28.80 -7.06
C ASN A 21 4.97 27.54 -7.06
N GLY A 22 5.07 26.72 -6.01
CA GLY A 22 4.20 25.55 -5.84
C GLY A 22 2.71 25.91 -5.76
N ARG A 23 2.36 27.04 -5.14
CA ARG A 23 0.96 27.53 -5.11
C ARG A 23 0.47 27.97 -6.48
N TYR A 24 1.30 28.71 -7.23
CA TYR A 24 0.96 29.11 -8.60
C TYR A 24 0.79 27.89 -9.52
N SER A 25 1.71 26.92 -9.45
CA SER A 25 1.62 25.69 -10.25
C SER A 25 0.34 24.89 -9.96
N ARG A 26 -0.05 24.73 -8.69
CA ARG A 26 -1.32 24.06 -8.33
C ARG A 26 -2.55 24.77 -8.86
N ALA A 27 -2.56 26.11 -8.80
CA ALA A 27 -3.66 26.90 -9.34
C ALA A 27 -3.76 26.75 -10.86
N VAL A 28 -2.62 26.85 -11.56
CA VAL A 28 -2.51 26.63 -13.01
C VAL A 28 -2.95 25.22 -13.40
N GLY A 29 -2.48 24.19 -12.69
CA GLY A 29 -2.88 22.79 -12.95
C GLY A 29 -4.37 22.54 -12.70
N THR A 30 -4.97 23.20 -11.70
CA THR A 30 -6.42 23.11 -11.45
C THR A 30 -7.20 23.74 -12.61
N PHE A 31 -6.79 24.93 -13.04
CA PHE A 31 -7.40 25.62 -14.17
C PHE A 31 -7.21 24.85 -15.49
N SER A 32 -6.02 24.32 -15.72
CA SER A 32 -5.71 23.53 -16.91
C SER A 32 -6.62 22.31 -17.06
N ARG A 33 -6.89 21.59 -15.96
CA ARG A 33 -7.82 20.45 -15.98
C ARG A 33 -9.28 20.83 -16.16
N ALA A 34 -9.67 22.05 -15.79
CA ALA A 34 -11.00 22.55 -16.07
C ALA A 34 -11.20 22.84 -17.57
N LEU A 35 -10.11 23.21 -18.27
CA LEU A 35 -10.12 23.40 -19.72
C LEU A 35 -9.96 22.09 -20.49
N ASP A 36 -9.24 21.11 -19.94
CA ASP A 36 -9.05 19.81 -20.57
C ASP A 36 -10.29 18.91 -20.41
N THR A 37 -10.94 18.59 -21.53
CA THR A 37 -12.16 17.78 -21.56
C THR A 37 -11.93 16.38 -21.00
N SER A 38 -10.74 15.80 -21.21
CA SER A 38 -10.42 14.45 -20.72
C SER A 38 -10.35 14.41 -19.19
N SER A 39 -9.71 15.39 -18.55
CA SER A 39 -9.65 15.51 -17.09
C SER A 39 -11.00 15.93 -16.49
N SER A 40 -11.75 16.82 -17.15
CA SER A 40 -13.06 17.30 -16.66
C SER A 40 -14.07 16.16 -16.46
N THR A 41 -14.08 15.17 -17.36
CA THR A 41 -14.94 13.98 -17.21
C THR A 41 -14.53 13.04 -16.07
N LYS A 42 -13.24 12.93 -15.76
CA LYS A 42 -12.71 12.06 -14.69
C LYS A 42 -12.78 12.72 -13.31
N LEU A 43 -12.74 14.04 -13.24
CA LEU A 43 -12.66 14.84 -12.02
C LEU A 43 -13.86 15.79 -11.94
N PRO A 44 -15.08 15.28 -11.64
CA PRO A 44 -16.31 16.07 -11.75
C PRO A 44 -16.45 17.16 -10.68
N SER A 45 -15.62 17.16 -9.63
CA SER A 45 -15.68 18.13 -8.54
C SER A 45 -14.40 18.94 -8.41
N LEU A 46 -14.55 20.20 -7.98
CA LEU A 46 -13.42 21.11 -7.78
C LEU A 46 -12.37 20.53 -6.80
N HIS A 47 -12.82 19.88 -5.73
CA HIS A 47 -11.92 19.27 -4.76
C HIS A 47 -11.07 18.16 -5.40
N MET A 48 -11.66 17.32 -6.26
CA MET A 48 -10.93 16.26 -6.97
C MET A 48 -9.90 16.85 -7.94
N THR A 49 -10.26 17.90 -8.67
CA THR A 49 -9.35 18.59 -9.60
C THR A 49 -8.19 19.27 -8.86
N ALA A 50 -8.48 19.93 -7.73
CA ALA A 50 -7.45 20.55 -6.89
C ALA A 50 -6.53 19.52 -6.23
N ALA A 51 -7.08 18.37 -5.79
CA ALA A 51 -6.30 17.26 -5.26
C ALA A 51 -5.36 16.68 -6.31
N ALA A 52 -5.85 16.44 -7.53
CA ALA A 52 -5.01 16.01 -8.65
C ALA A 52 -3.90 17.03 -8.94
N ALA A 53 -4.19 18.34 -8.87
CA ALA A 53 -3.21 19.40 -9.17
C ALA A 53 -2.13 19.51 -8.09
N SER A 54 -2.43 18.97 -6.90
CA SER A 54 -1.54 18.96 -5.76
C SER A 54 -0.63 17.73 -5.71
N ARG A 55 -0.71 16.82 -6.69
CA ARG A 55 0.15 15.62 -6.80
C ARG A 55 1.60 16.00 -7.09
N ASP A 56 2.51 15.08 -6.76
CA ASP A 56 3.96 15.33 -6.80
C ASP A 56 4.48 15.64 -8.20
N VAL A 57 3.87 15.08 -9.26
CA VAL A 57 4.24 15.39 -10.65
C VAL A 57 4.17 16.89 -10.94
N THR A 58 3.13 17.57 -10.49
CA THR A 58 2.93 19.01 -10.66
C THR A 58 3.94 19.82 -9.84
N LEU A 59 4.29 19.33 -8.65
CA LEU A 59 5.27 19.97 -7.77
C LEU A 59 6.69 19.83 -8.30
N LEU A 60 7.06 18.63 -8.75
CA LEU A 60 8.35 18.34 -9.35
C LEU A 60 8.56 19.18 -10.61
N HIS A 61 7.54 19.25 -11.48
CA HIS A 61 7.59 20.10 -12.66
C HIS A 61 7.71 21.59 -12.30
N ALA A 62 6.97 22.06 -11.28
CA ALA A 62 7.11 23.44 -10.79
C ALA A 62 8.53 23.74 -10.28
N MET A 63 9.19 22.78 -9.63
CA MET A 63 10.57 22.93 -9.16
C MET A 63 11.55 22.99 -10.33
N ALA A 64 11.37 22.16 -11.35
CA ALA A 64 12.18 22.18 -12.56
C ALA A 64 12.07 23.53 -13.29
N LEU A 65 10.86 24.05 -13.48
CA LEU A 65 10.63 25.36 -14.10
C LEU A 65 11.25 26.50 -13.29
N LEU A 66 11.15 26.45 -11.95
CA LEU A 66 11.75 27.48 -11.09
C LEU A 66 13.28 27.47 -11.19
N HIS A 67 13.89 26.28 -11.25
CA HIS A 67 15.33 26.14 -11.42
C HIS A 67 15.77 26.69 -12.79
N GLN A 68 15.06 26.34 -13.86
CA GLN A 68 15.33 26.83 -15.21
C GLN A 68 15.15 28.35 -15.35
N ALA A 69 14.24 28.94 -14.57
CA ALA A 69 14.05 30.38 -14.48
C ALA A 69 15.12 31.11 -13.62
N GLY A 70 16.18 30.43 -13.18
CA GLY A 70 17.19 31.03 -12.29
C GLY A 70 16.62 31.46 -10.94
N TYR A 71 15.58 30.76 -10.46
CA TYR A 71 14.82 31.10 -9.25
C TYR A 71 14.12 32.47 -9.27
N ASP A 72 13.87 33.02 -10.46
CA ASP A 72 12.95 34.14 -10.66
C ASP A 72 11.50 33.62 -10.76
N ILE A 73 10.65 34.07 -9.83
CA ILE A 73 9.23 33.70 -9.79
C ILE A 73 8.47 34.25 -11.00
N GLY A 74 8.78 35.48 -11.44
CA GLY A 74 8.07 36.10 -12.56
C GLY A 74 8.28 35.32 -13.85
N GLN A 75 9.53 34.93 -14.11
CA GLN A 75 9.87 34.12 -15.26
C GLN A 75 9.33 32.68 -15.13
N ALA A 76 9.39 32.06 -13.95
CA ALA A 76 8.80 30.73 -13.72
C ALA A 76 7.29 30.69 -13.97
N VAL A 77 6.55 31.74 -13.57
CA VAL A 77 5.10 31.83 -13.82
C VAL A 77 4.78 31.97 -15.31
N LYS A 78 5.62 32.67 -16.09
CA LYS A 78 5.48 32.72 -17.55
C LYS A 78 5.65 31.34 -18.18
N TYR A 79 6.54 30.51 -17.65
CA TYR A 79 6.68 29.13 -18.12
C TYR A 79 5.50 28.25 -17.76
N LEU A 80 4.77 28.52 -16.67
CA LEU A 80 3.56 27.78 -16.32
C LEU A 80 2.39 28.02 -17.29
N VAL A 81 2.37 29.18 -17.96
CA VAL A 81 1.33 29.55 -18.94
C VAL A 81 2.02 30.04 -20.22
N PRO A 82 2.63 29.14 -20.99
CA PRO A 82 3.35 29.53 -22.19
C PRO A 82 2.40 30.17 -23.21
N PRO A 83 2.84 31.24 -23.88
CA PRO A 83 2.08 31.81 -24.99
C PRO A 83 1.94 30.77 -26.12
N PRO A 84 0.88 30.84 -26.93
CA PRO A 84 0.71 30.01 -28.12
C PRO A 84 1.76 30.37 -29.17
N ASN A 85 2.96 29.84 -29.01
CA ASN A 85 4.06 29.92 -29.97
C ASN A 85 4.75 28.56 -30.04
N LYS A 86 4.87 28.02 -31.25
CA LYS A 86 5.51 26.73 -31.56
C LYS A 86 6.99 26.64 -31.10
N ASN A 87 7.64 27.77 -30.81
CA ASN A 87 9.08 27.87 -30.58
C ASN A 87 9.52 28.18 -29.12
N TYR A 88 8.60 28.32 -28.15
CA TYR A 88 8.94 28.81 -26.79
C TYR A 88 8.92 27.73 -25.69
N TYR A 89 8.59 26.48 -26.02
CA TYR A 89 8.48 25.43 -25.00
C TYR A 89 9.87 24.87 -24.58
N PRO A 90 10.19 24.78 -23.28
CA PRO A 90 11.47 24.28 -22.83
C PRO A 90 11.52 22.75 -22.93
N LEU A 91 12.02 22.26 -24.06
CA LEU A 91 12.29 20.84 -24.32
C LEU A 91 13.21 20.17 -23.27
N GLU A 92 13.90 20.94 -22.41
CA GLU A 92 14.78 20.42 -21.35
C GLU A 92 14.06 20.07 -20.04
N ALA A 93 12.94 20.73 -19.71
CA ALA A 93 12.19 20.44 -18.48
C ALA A 93 11.43 19.10 -18.58
N ASP A 94 10.86 18.81 -19.75
CA ASP A 94 10.23 17.53 -20.04
C ASP A 94 11.25 16.38 -20.06
N LYS A 95 12.47 16.63 -20.59
CA LYS A 95 13.58 15.67 -20.51
C LYS A 95 14.01 15.39 -19.07
N ALA A 96 14.13 16.44 -18.25
CA ALA A 96 14.55 16.30 -16.86
C ALA A 96 13.50 15.62 -15.98
N THR A 97 12.21 15.77 -16.30
CA THR A 97 11.12 15.19 -15.53
C THR A 97 10.61 13.87 -16.10
N GLY A 98 10.87 13.57 -17.37
CA GLY A 98 10.42 12.34 -18.04
C GLY A 98 8.89 12.24 -18.19
N HIS A 99 8.17 13.37 -18.16
CA HIS A 99 6.71 13.44 -18.26
C HIS A 99 6.29 14.15 -19.55
N ASN A 100 5.20 13.69 -20.17
CA ASN A 100 4.57 14.33 -21.32
C ASN A 100 3.64 15.45 -20.84
N THR A 101 4.19 16.65 -20.68
CA THR A 101 3.33 17.83 -20.52
C THR A 101 2.69 18.16 -21.86
N VAL A 102 1.38 18.42 -21.86
CA VAL A 102 0.66 18.85 -23.06
C VAL A 102 0.50 20.36 -22.98
N SER A 103 1.16 21.09 -23.87
CA SER A 103 0.93 22.53 -24.05
C SER A 103 0.48 22.82 -25.48
N LEU A 104 -0.78 23.22 -25.66
CA LEU A 104 -1.32 23.73 -26.93
C LEU A 104 -1.44 25.27 -26.91
N GLY A 105 -0.49 25.96 -26.25
CA GLY A 105 -0.61 27.38 -25.97
C GLY A 105 -1.70 27.64 -24.93
N GLY A 106 -1.31 27.68 -23.66
CA GLY A 106 -2.24 27.65 -22.53
C GLY A 106 -1.56 27.13 -21.27
N PRO A 107 -2.28 27.04 -20.15
CA PRO A 107 -1.72 26.55 -18.88
C PRO A 107 -1.14 25.14 -19.03
N ILE A 108 -0.01 24.86 -18.39
CA ILE A 108 0.62 23.54 -18.41
C ILE A 108 -0.23 22.53 -17.64
N LEU A 109 -0.45 21.36 -18.26
CA LEU A 109 -1.08 20.19 -17.65
C LEU A 109 -0.05 19.11 -17.35
N CYS A 110 0.18 18.85 -16.06
CA CYS A 110 0.97 17.71 -15.59
C CYS A 110 0.04 16.59 -15.10
N ARG A 111 0.22 15.37 -15.64
CA ARG A 111 -0.51 14.16 -15.25
C ARG A 111 0.48 13.04 -15.00
N ASP A 112 0.23 12.25 -13.98
CA ASP A 112 0.93 10.99 -13.75
C ASP A 112 0.09 9.81 -14.23
N GLN A 113 0.65 8.61 -14.15
CA GLN A 113 0.02 7.42 -14.71
C GLN A 113 -1.37 7.15 -14.13
N ILE A 114 -1.61 7.41 -12.85
CA ILE A 114 -2.91 7.16 -12.23
C ILE A 114 -4.02 8.06 -12.78
N GLU A 115 -3.71 9.28 -13.21
CA GLU A 115 -4.67 10.19 -13.82
C GLU A 115 -4.75 10.00 -15.35
N GLU A 116 -3.62 9.73 -16.00
CA GLU A 116 -3.51 9.62 -17.44
C GLU A 116 -4.33 8.44 -17.99
N TRP A 117 -4.32 7.31 -17.30
CA TRP A 117 -4.98 6.09 -17.74
C TRP A 117 -6.50 6.26 -17.85
N SER A 118 -7.06 5.75 -18.93
CA SER A 118 -8.51 5.68 -19.14
C SER A 118 -9.18 4.67 -18.20
N ALA A 119 -10.50 4.78 -18.04
CA ALA A 119 -11.25 3.80 -17.26
C ALA A 119 -11.14 2.38 -17.84
N ALA A 120 -11.07 2.26 -19.17
CA ALA A 120 -10.88 0.97 -19.85
C ALA A 120 -9.49 0.36 -19.55
N GLU A 121 -8.42 1.15 -19.62
CA GLU A 121 -7.06 0.69 -19.28
C GLU A 121 -6.94 0.30 -17.80
N ALA A 122 -7.58 1.05 -16.89
CA ALA A 122 -7.63 0.72 -15.47
C ALA A 122 -8.31 -0.64 -15.24
N ASN A 123 -9.45 -0.90 -15.91
CA ASN A 123 -10.14 -2.17 -15.81
C ASN A 123 -9.29 -3.33 -16.37
N LEU A 124 -8.67 -3.16 -17.55
CA LEU A 124 -7.77 -4.16 -18.14
C LEU A 124 -6.63 -4.54 -17.18
N PHE A 125 -6.07 -3.56 -16.48
CA PHE A 125 -5.00 -3.80 -15.51
C PHE A 125 -5.45 -4.56 -14.27
N GLU A 126 -6.67 -4.31 -13.80
CA GLU A 126 -7.23 -5.08 -12.69
C GLU A 126 -7.47 -6.53 -13.07
N ASP A 127 -8.06 -6.77 -14.23
CA ASP A 127 -8.26 -8.12 -14.77
C ASP A 127 -6.92 -8.85 -14.95
N ALA A 128 -5.90 -8.14 -15.44
CA ALA A 128 -4.56 -8.67 -15.59
C ALA A 128 -3.90 -9.01 -14.24
N LEU A 129 -4.05 -8.15 -13.22
CA LEU A 129 -3.54 -8.41 -11.86
C LEU A 129 -4.23 -9.60 -11.20
N GLU A 130 -5.52 -9.83 -11.47
CA GLU A 130 -6.23 -11.00 -10.95
C GLU A 130 -5.77 -12.30 -11.63
N LYS A 131 -5.43 -12.25 -12.93
CA LYS A 131 -4.97 -13.42 -13.70
C LYS A 131 -3.49 -13.75 -13.47
N TYR A 132 -2.61 -12.76 -13.56
CA TYR A 132 -1.15 -12.94 -13.59
C TYR A 132 -0.45 -12.45 -12.31
N GLY A 133 -1.18 -11.87 -11.37
CA GLY A 133 -0.58 -11.31 -10.17
C GLY A 133 0.35 -10.15 -10.52
N LYS A 134 1.59 -10.18 -10.01
CA LYS A 134 2.57 -9.09 -10.19
C LYS A 134 3.59 -9.35 -11.30
N ASP A 135 3.29 -10.28 -12.22
CA ASP A 135 4.11 -10.43 -13.42
C ASP A 135 3.75 -9.34 -14.42
N PHE A 136 4.44 -8.20 -14.31
CA PHE A 136 4.18 -7.05 -15.19
C PHE A 136 4.59 -7.30 -16.64
N SER A 137 5.40 -8.33 -16.92
CA SER A 137 5.75 -8.68 -18.30
C SER A 137 4.53 -9.27 -19.00
N ASP A 138 3.87 -10.23 -18.37
CA ASP A 138 2.68 -10.88 -18.91
C ASP A 138 1.46 -9.94 -18.91
N VAL A 139 1.29 -9.12 -17.86
CA VAL A 139 0.28 -8.04 -17.83
C VAL A 139 0.45 -7.11 -19.02
N ARG A 140 1.70 -6.73 -19.36
CA ARG A 140 1.96 -5.87 -20.51
C ARG A 140 1.67 -6.57 -21.82
N VAL A 141 2.21 -7.77 -22.04
CA VAL A 141 2.09 -8.47 -23.33
C VAL A 141 0.64 -8.76 -23.68
N ASP A 142 -0.16 -9.21 -22.71
CA ASP A 142 -1.51 -9.70 -22.97
C ASP A 142 -2.61 -8.64 -22.83
N PHE A 143 -2.46 -7.69 -21.91
CA PHE A 143 -3.52 -6.72 -21.58
C PHE A 143 -3.18 -5.28 -21.99
N LEU A 144 -1.92 -4.87 -21.91
CA LEU A 144 -1.51 -3.46 -22.14
C LEU A 144 -0.25 -3.34 -23.02
N PRO A 145 -0.24 -3.88 -24.26
CA PRO A 145 0.98 -3.94 -25.08
C PRO A 145 1.50 -2.56 -25.50
N TRP A 146 0.64 -1.54 -25.50
CA TRP A 146 0.98 -0.15 -25.83
C TRP A 146 1.56 0.65 -24.65
N LYS A 147 1.50 0.15 -23.42
CA LYS A 147 2.10 0.82 -22.26
C LYS A 147 3.53 0.36 -22.04
N SER A 148 4.43 1.26 -21.66
CA SER A 148 5.79 0.85 -21.33
C SER A 148 5.83 0.07 -20.01
N PRO A 149 6.82 -0.81 -19.78
CA PRO A 149 6.99 -1.49 -18.49
C PRO A 149 7.10 -0.49 -17.32
N ARG A 150 7.73 0.66 -17.57
CA ARG A 150 7.87 1.75 -16.59
C ARG A 150 6.51 2.29 -16.16
N ASP A 151 5.64 2.59 -17.12
CA ASP A 151 4.34 3.20 -16.86
C ASP A 151 3.41 2.25 -16.10
N ILE A 152 3.46 0.95 -16.43
CA ILE A 152 2.69 -0.09 -15.73
C ILE A 152 3.13 -0.20 -14.27
N VAL A 153 4.43 -0.23 -14.02
CA VAL A 153 4.98 -0.30 -12.65
C VAL A 153 4.65 0.97 -11.87
N GLU A 154 4.80 2.15 -12.48
CA GLU A 154 4.43 3.42 -11.86
C GLU A 154 2.94 3.47 -11.53
N TYR A 155 2.08 3.09 -12.48
CA TYR A 155 0.63 2.99 -12.27
C TYR A 155 0.31 2.07 -11.10
N TYR A 156 0.89 0.87 -11.04
CA TYR A 156 0.67 -0.09 -9.95
C TYR A 156 0.92 0.52 -8.56
N TYR A 157 2.04 1.23 -8.39
CA TYR A 157 2.39 1.83 -7.10
C TYR A 157 1.47 2.99 -6.74
N MET A 158 1.06 3.81 -7.70
CA MET A 158 0.10 4.88 -7.47
C MET A 158 -1.30 4.31 -7.16
N TRP A 159 -1.75 3.33 -7.93
CA TRP A 159 -3.04 2.66 -7.79
C TRP A 159 -3.23 2.03 -6.41
N LYS A 160 -2.17 1.43 -5.86
CA LYS A 160 -2.17 0.86 -4.51
C LYS A 160 -2.45 1.85 -3.38
N THR A 161 -2.35 3.15 -3.64
CA THR A 161 -2.67 4.20 -2.65
C THR A 161 -4.11 4.70 -2.77
N THR A 162 -4.85 4.28 -3.81
CA THR A 162 -6.23 4.71 -4.01
C THR A 162 -7.14 4.16 -2.91
N ASN A 163 -8.12 4.96 -2.50
CA ASN A 163 -9.15 4.53 -1.54
C ASN A 163 -9.83 3.23 -1.98
N ARG A 164 -10.09 3.09 -3.29
CA ARG A 164 -10.72 1.91 -3.87
C ARG A 164 -9.91 0.63 -3.59
N TYR A 165 -8.60 0.66 -3.85
CA TYR A 165 -7.72 -0.48 -3.56
C TYR A 165 -7.64 -0.77 -2.05
N VAL A 166 -7.47 0.27 -1.24
CA VAL A 166 -7.35 0.13 0.21
C VAL A 166 -8.60 -0.51 0.81
N GLU A 167 -9.78 -0.04 0.41
CA GLU A 167 -11.07 -0.60 0.85
C GLU A 167 -11.28 -2.02 0.34
N GLN A 168 -10.96 -2.31 -0.93
CA GLN A 168 -11.03 -3.66 -1.48
C GLN A 168 -10.14 -4.63 -0.70
N LYS A 169 -8.93 -4.20 -0.34
CA LYS A 169 -8.00 -5.03 0.43
C LYS A 169 -8.46 -5.24 1.88
N LYS A 170 -9.01 -4.21 2.53
CA LYS A 170 -9.64 -4.34 3.86
C LYS A 170 -10.79 -5.34 3.82
N LYS A 171 -11.66 -5.25 2.81
CA LYS A 171 -12.77 -6.19 2.62
C LYS A 171 -12.29 -7.63 2.44
N LYS A 172 -11.30 -7.86 1.56
CA LYS A 172 -10.70 -9.20 1.37
C LYS A 172 -10.08 -9.75 2.66
N ASN A 173 -9.42 -8.91 3.47
CA ASN A 173 -8.90 -9.31 4.77
C ASN A 173 -10.01 -9.65 5.78
N ALA A 174 -11.05 -8.83 5.86
CA ALA A 174 -12.19 -9.08 6.75
C ALA A 174 -12.95 -10.37 6.37
N GLU A 175 -13.07 -10.66 5.07
CA GLU A 175 -13.61 -11.93 4.58
C GLU A 175 -12.71 -13.11 5.00
N HIS A 176 -11.39 -12.96 4.92
CA HIS A 176 -10.46 -14.01 5.37
C HIS A 176 -10.51 -14.21 6.89
N GLU A 177 -10.66 -13.13 7.66
CA GLU A 177 -10.88 -13.17 9.11
C GLU A 177 -12.20 -13.83 9.47
N SER A 178 -13.28 -13.55 8.74
CA SER A 178 -14.57 -14.21 8.93
C SER A 178 -14.56 -15.71 8.60
N LYS A 179 -13.65 -16.14 7.70
CA LYS A 179 -13.46 -17.55 7.32
C LYS A 179 -12.56 -18.32 8.28
N LEU A 180 -11.81 -17.63 9.15
CA LEU A 180 -11.11 -18.28 10.26
C LEU A 180 -12.16 -18.80 11.23
N LYS A 181 -12.47 -20.10 11.11
CA LYS A 181 -13.30 -20.81 12.09
C LYS A 181 -12.67 -20.59 13.46
N GLN A 182 -13.44 -19.99 14.36
CA GLN A 182 -13.11 -19.91 15.78
C GLN A 182 -12.74 -21.31 16.25
N VAL A 183 -11.45 -21.54 16.51
CA VAL A 183 -11.01 -22.79 17.14
C VAL A 183 -11.62 -22.77 18.53
N TYR A 184 -12.71 -23.52 18.72
CA TYR A 184 -13.31 -23.71 20.04
C TYR A 184 -12.28 -24.45 20.89
N ILE A 185 -11.63 -23.74 21.80
CA ILE A 185 -10.82 -24.35 22.86
C ILE A 185 -11.82 -24.70 23.96
N PRO A 186 -12.14 -25.99 24.20
CA PRO A 186 -13.02 -26.37 25.29
C PRO A 186 -12.44 -25.88 26.62
N ASN A 187 -13.27 -25.25 27.43
CA ASN A 187 -12.86 -24.73 28.72
C ASN A 187 -12.62 -25.90 29.70
N HIS A 188 -11.37 -26.35 29.85
CA HIS A 188 -10.97 -27.46 30.73
C HIS A 188 -11.01 -27.13 32.24
N SER A 189 -11.63 -26.02 32.65
CA SER A 189 -11.75 -25.65 34.07
C SER A 189 -12.87 -26.37 34.82
N LYS A 190 -13.71 -27.17 34.17
CA LYS A 190 -14.65 -28.06 34.86
C LYS A 190 -13.97 -29.40 35.14
N ALA A 191 -13.50 -29.53 36.38
CA ALA A 191 -13.03 -30.78 36.96
C ALA A 191 -14.19 -31.81 37.07
N SER A 192 -14.43 -32.54 35.99
CA SER A 192 -15.12 -33.86 36.00
C SER A 192 -15.08 -34.47 34.59
N GLY A 193 -13.88 -34.86 34.15
CA GLY A 193 -13.74 -35.75 32.98
C GLY A 193 -14.27 -37.16 33.31
N PRO A 194 -14.69 -37.93 32.29
CA PRO A 194 -15.16 -39.30 32.49
C PRO A 194 -14.06 -40.15 33.13
N SER A 195 -14.42 -40.95 34.13
CA SER A 195 -13.52 -41.88 34.82
C SER A 195 -12.93 -42.86 33.80
N VAL A 196 -11.63 -42.70 33.50
CA VAL A 196 -10.92 -43.58 32.57
C VAL A 196 -10.64 -44.91 33.26
N LYS A 197 -11.51 -45.89 33.06
CA LYS A 197 -11.29 -47.30 33.47
C LYS A 197 -10.35 -47.99 32.47
N GLY A 198 -9.08 -47.59 32.47
CA GLY A 198 -8.01 -48.28 31.76
C GLY A 198 -7.14 -49.09 32.73
N THR A 199 -6.50 -50.16 32.25
CA THR A 199 -5.44 -50.90 32.96
C THR A 199 -4.04 -50.42 32.58
N GLU A 200 -3.93 -49.50 31.62
CA GLU A 200 -2.68 -49.00 31.02
C GLU A 200 -1.90 -48.04 31.95
N PRO A 201 -0.58 -48.12 32.10
CA PRO A 201 0.17 -47.21 32.97
C PRO A 201 0.16 -45.74 32.48
N CYS A 202 0.53 -44.80 33.35
CA CYS A 202 0.61 -43.37 33.03
C CYS A 202 1.56 -43.08 31.85
N GLU A 203 1.15 -42.27 30.87
CA GLU A 203 2.03 -41.99 29.72
C GLU A 203 3.23 -41.07 30.02
N GLY A 204 3.20 -40.35 31.15
CA GLY A 204 4.29 -39.45 31.54
C GLY A 204 5.34 -40.03 32.47
N CYS A 205 5.01 -41.10 33.20
CA CYS A 205 5.91 -41.72 34.18
C CYS A 205 5.77 -43.25 34.31
N LYS A 206 4.93 -43.87 33.48
CA LYS A 206 4.62 -45.30 33.46
C LYS A 206 4.16 -45.90 34.80
N ALA A 207 3.72 -45.06 35.75
CA ALA A 207 3.13 -45.52 37.01
C ALA A 207 1.81 -46.27 36.78
N ALA A 208 1.59 -47.38 37.49
CA ALA A 208 0.36 -48.17 37.43
C ALA A 208 -0.69 -47.76 38.48
N GLU A 209 -0.29 -46.96 39.47
CA GLU A 209 -1.15 -46.49 40.56
C GLU A 209 -1.15 -44.96 40.63
N SER A 210 -2.33 -44.38 40.87
CA SER A 210 -2.48 -42.93 41.06
C SER A 210 -3.74 -42.61 41.85
N SER A 211 -3.72 -41.49 42.57
CA SER A 211 -4.88 -40.95 43.30
C SER A 211 -6.02 -40.50 42.38
N ALA A 212 -5.71 -40.09 41.15
CA ALA A 212 -6.70 -39.77 40.13
C ALA A 212 -6.10 -39.92 38.72
N TRP A 213 -6.92 -40.38 37.78
CA TRP A 213 -6.55 -40.56 36.38
C TRP A 213 -7.23 -39.52 35.49
N HIS A 214 -6.44 -38.87 34.63
CA HIS A 214 -6.93 -37.86 33.68
C HIS A 214 -6.70 -38.31 32.25
N ALA A 215 -7.72 -38.19 31.40
CA ALA A 215 -7.58 -38.45 29.97
C ALA A 215 -6.71 -37.38 29.29
N TRP A 216 -5.84 -37.79 28.38
CA TRP A 216 -4.92 -36.91 27.67
C TRP A 216 -4.80 -37.33 26.20
N GLY A 217 -4.65 -36.38 25.28
CA GLY A 217 -4.54 -36.65 23.84
C GLY A 217 -5.87 -36.98 23.14
N PRO A 218 -5.79 -37.47 21.88
CA PRO A 218 -6.97 -37.78 21.05
C PRO A 218 -7.87 -38.86 21.66
N THR A 219 -9.19 -38.69 21.56
CA THR A 219 -10.20 -39.60 22.16
C THR A 219 -10.12 -41.04 21.65
N ASN A 220 -9.56 -41.26 20.47
CA ASN A 220 -9.34 -42.58 19.88
C ASN A 220 -8.15 -43.35 20.47
N LEU A 221 -7.22 -42.67 21.17
CA LEU A 221 -6.02 -43.29 21.75
C LEU A 221 -6.15 -43.59 23.25
N GLN A 222 -7.19 -43.09 23.91
CA GLN A 222 -7.50 -43.30 25.34
C GLN A 222 -6.29 -43.16 26.30
N LEU A 223 -5.32 -42.29 25.97
CA LEU A 223 -4.13 -42.11 26.79
C LEU A 223 -4.52 -41.46 28.11
N ARG A 224 -3.78 -41.81 29.19
CA ARG A 224 -4.05 -41.26 30.52
C ARG A 224 -2.79 -40.84 31.25
N LEU A 225 -2.96 -39.84 32.12
CA LEU A 225 -1.93 -39.31 32.99
C LEU A 225 -2.35 -39.48 34.45
N CYS A 226 -1.36 -39.80 35.29
CA CYS A 226 -1.51 -39.74 36.73
C CYS A 226 -1.69 -38.28 37.19
N GLN A 227 -2.17 -38.09 38.42
CA GLN A 227 -2.41 -36.76 39.00
C GLN A 227 -1.19 -35.82 38.89
N ASP A 228 0.03 -36.34 39.12
CA ASP A 228 1.25 -35.53 39.11
C ASP A 228 1.67 -35.13 37.68
N CYS A 229 1.60 -36.06 36.73
CA CYS A 229 1.87 -35.78 35.31
C CYS A 229 0.82 -34.83 34.72
N TRP A 230 -0.44 -34.94 35.15
CA TRP A 230 -1.51 -34.02 34.76
C TRP A 230 -1.27 -32.60 35.31
N ALA A 231 -0.88 -32.48 36.58
CA ALA A 231 -0.55 -31.20 37.18
C ALA A 231 0.68 -30.55 36.51
N TYR A 232 1.70 -31.35 36.20
CA TYR A 232 2.88 -30.89 35.47
C TYR A 232 2.53 -30.41 34.06
N TRP A 233 1.74 -31.20 33.31
CA TRP A 233 1.29 -30.82 31.96
C TRP A 233 0.48 -29.51 31.98
N LYS A 234 -0.44 -29.32 32.92
CA LYS A 234 -1.20 -28.06 33.05
C LYS A 234 -0.31 -26.84 33.30
N LYS A 235 0.85 -27.03 33.94
CA LYS A 235 1.77 -25.93 34.29
C LYS A 235 2.79 -25.64 33.19
N TYR A 236 3.23 -26.66 32.44
CA TYR A 236 4.36 -26.54 31.50
C TYR A 236 4.02 -26.89 30.05
N GLY A 237 2.80 -27.33 29.76
CA GLY A 237 2.33 -27.69 28.40
C GLY A 237 2.90 -29.00 27.84
N GLY A 238 3.72 -29.73 28.61
CA GLY A 238 4.36 -30.97 28.18
C GLY A 238 4.52 -31.99 29.31
N LEU A 239 4.89 -33.22 28.97
CA LEU A 239 5.24 -34.28 29.92
C LEU A 239 6.73 -34.23 30.25
N LYS A 240 7.11 -34.75 31.43
CA LYS A 240 8.52 -34.81 31.86
C LYS A 240 9.36 -35.73 30.97
N GLU A 241 8.77 -36.81 30.50
CA GLU A 241 9.37 -37.71 29.51
C GLU A 241 8.78 -37.47 28.13
N ARG A 242 9.61 -37.66 27.10
CA ARG A 242 9.25 -37.35 25.71
C ARG A 242 8.28 -38.39 25.18
N HIS A 243 7.00 -38.07 25.19
CA HIS A 243 5.96 -38.92 24.61
C HIS A 243 5.82 -38.64 23.11
N GLN A 244 5.58 -39.68 22.30
CA GLN A 244 5.47 -39.59 20.82
C GLN A 244 4.36 -38.63 20.35
N HIS A 245 3.42 -38.29 21.23
CA HIS A 245 2.33 -37.34 21.01
C HIS A 245 2.43 -36.04 21.82
N GLY A 246 3.58 -35.77 22.44
CA GLY A 246 3.80 -34.62 23.32
C GLY A 246 4.17 -33.30 22.61
N GLN A 247 4.08 -33.24 21.28
CA GLN A 247 4.27 -32.01 20.52
C GLN A 247 2.94 -31.55 19.93
N PHE A 248 2.20 -30.76 20.71
CA PHE A 248 1.13 -29.90 20.23
C PHE A 248 1.30 -28.53 20.89
#